data_AF-A0A077NWM9-F1
#
_entry.id   AF-A0A077NWM9-F1
#
_cell.length_a   1.000
_cell.length_b   1.000
_cell.length_c   1.000
_cell.angle_alpha   90.00
_cell.angle_beta   90.00
_cell.angle_gamma   90.00
#
_symmetry.space_group_name_H-M   'P 1'
#
loop_
_entity.id
_entity.type
_entity.pdbx_description
1 polymer ?
#
loop_
_entity_poly.entity_id
_entity_poly.type
_entity_poly.pdbx_seq_one_letter_code
_entity_poly.pdbx_strand_id
1 'polypeptide(L)'
;MLSPAQRHRAAVELRQKLARQQAVAIADGASMHLQARALEQDIKRLRQLTLTAERVEMKRQELLPNYLPTAQRYLDEGDVYRNPIFAHCIIWLFDIGDFDKGLDWADIAIEQGQLTPDYFKSGFPAFVADTVLLWAQAEAEAGNPVEPYFSRTFHNVTEKWKVHEKIKAKYYKFAALNLLKGDNPDIKASSVDRLDVLEQADSWLAKAHQCNPKSGVKTYRQRIAARVRALNQDQQ
;
A
#
# COMPACT_ATOMS: atom_id res chain seq x y z
N MET A 1 30.16 2.74 -15.63
CA MET A 1 29.14 3.59 -14.97
C MET A 1 28.81 4.74 -15.91
N LEU A 2 27.53 4.98 -16.20
CA LEU A 2 27.12 6.11 -17.03
C LEU A 2 27.26 7.43 -16.26
N SER A 3 27.72 8.48 -16.93
CA SER A 3 27.87 9.80 -16.32
C SER A 3 26.51 10.42 -15.99
N PRO A 4 26.44 11.39 -15.05
CA PRO A 4 25.19 12.09 -14.73
C PRO A 4 24.50 12.70 -15.97
N ALA A 5 25.28 13.22 -16.92
CA ALA A 5 24.76 13.76 -18.17
C ALA A 5 24.18 12.69 -19.10
N GLN A 6 24.79 11.50 -19.15
CA GLN A 6 24.27 10.38 -19.96
C GLN A 6 22.96 9.83 -19.39
N ARG A 7 22.83 9.77 -18.06
CA ARG A 7 21.58 9.38 -17.39
C ARG A 7 20.46 10.38 -17.66
N HIS A 8 20.75 11.68 -17.54
CA HIS A 8 19.77 12.72 -17.84
C HIS A 8 19.33 12.68 -19.30
N ARG A 9 20.27 12.50 -20.24
CA ARG A 9 19.96 12.39 -21.67
C ARG A 9 19.08 11.19 -21.97
N ALA A 10 19.40 10.02 -21.41
CA ALA A 10 18.58 8.81 -21.56
C ALA A 10 17.16 8.99 -20.97
N ALA A 11 17.04 9.65 -19.81
CA ALA A 11 15.75 9.94 -19.20
C ALA A 11 14.89 10.90 -20.05
N VAL A 12 15.51 11.96 -20.61
CA VAL A 12 14.84 12.90 -21.51
C VAL A 12 14.41 12.21 -22.81
N GLU A 13 15.28 11.38 -23.38
CA GLU A 13 14.99 10.65 -24.62
C GLU A 13 13.88 9.62 -24.44
N LEU A 14 13.87 8.92 -23.30
CA LEU A 14 12.79 8.04 -22.91
C LEU A 14 11.49 8.82 -22.76
N ARG A 15 11.50 9.93 -22.00
CA ARG A 15 10.32 10.79 -21.82
C ARG A 15 9.75 11.32 -23.14
N GLN A 16 10.62 11.67 -24.09
CA GLN A 16 10.22 12.09 -25.44
C GLN A 16 9.65 10.93 -26.27
N LYS A 17 10.22 9.72 -26.17
CA LYS A 17 9.66 8.53 -26.83
C LYS A 17 8.30 8.16 -26.28
N LEU A 18 8.12 8.18 -24.96
CA LEU A 18 6.86 7.89 -24.29
C LEU A 18 5.80 8.94 -24.66
N ALA A 19 6.15 10.23 -24.67
CA ALA A 19 5.25 11.30 -25.10
C ALA A 19 4.82 11.15 -26.57
N ARG A 20 5.73 10.74 -27.46
CA ARG A 20 5.40 10.43 -28.86
C ARG A 20 4.50 9.20 -29.00
N GLN A 21 4.76 8.14 -28.24
CA GLN A 21 3.93 6.94 -28.24
C GLN A 21 2.52 7.20 -27.70
N GLN A 22 2.40 7.98 -26.62
CA GLN A 22 1.11 8.45 -26.09
C GLN A 22 0.35 9.28 -27.12
N ALA A 23 1.00 10.26 -27.75
CA ALA A 23 0.35 11.11 -28.75
C ALA A 23 -0.19 10.28 -29.93
N VAL A 24 0.54 9.25 -30.35
CA VAL A 24 0.09 8.32 -31.42
C VAL A 24 -1.05 7.42 -30.94
N ALA A 25 -0.97 6.86 -29.73
CA ALA A 25 -2.03 6.00 -29.18
C ALA A 25 -3.36 6.75 -28.93
N ILE A 26 -3.28 8.04 -28.57
CA ILE A 26 -4.43 8.94 -28.41
C ILE A 26 -5.01 9.32 -29.77
N ALA A 27 -4.16 9.60 -30.77
CA ALA A 27 -4.60 9.99 -32.11
C ALA A 27 -5.26 8.84 -32.90
N ASP A 28 -4.79 7.59 -32.72
CA ASP A 28 -5.25 6.45 -33.53
C ASP A 28 -6.40 5.63 -32.90
N GLY A 29 -6.88 6.01 -31.71
CA GLY A 29 -7.92 5.22 -31.03
C GLY A 29 -7.52 3.75 -30.89
N ALA A 30 -6.25 3.49 -30.56
CA ALA A 30 -5.69 2.13 -30.53
C ALA A 30 -6.61 1.20 -29.75
N SER A 31 -7.24 0.26 -30.47
CA SER A 31 -8.21 -0.70 -29.93
C SER A 31 -7.71 -1.29 -28.62
N MET A 32 -8.58 -1.46 -27.62
CA MET A 32 -8.26 -2.06 -26.32
C MET A 32 -7.45 -3.37 -26.45
N HIS A 33 -7.66 -4.14 -27.52
CA HIS A 33 -6.89 -5.35 -27.82
C HIS A 33 -5.41 -5.11 -28.12
N LEU A 34 -5.05 -4.01 -28.80
CA LEU A 34 -3.66 -3.63 -29.05
C LEU A 34 -2.96 -3.26 -27.74
N GLN A 35 -3.65 -2.48 -26.89
CA GLN A 35 -3.11 -2.08 -25.60
C GLN A 35 -2.96 -3.27 -24.65
N ALA A 36 -3.90 -4.22 -24.66
CA ALA A 36 -3.79 -5.47 -23.91
C ALA A 36 -2.56 -6.31 -24.33
N ARG A 37 -2.31 -6.42 -25.64
CA ARG A 37 -1.10 -7.13 -26.14
C ARG A 37 0.19 -6.42 -25.76
N ALA A 38 0.23 -5.09 -25.83
CA ALA A 38 1.39 -4.31 -25.39
C ALA A 38 1.65 -4.52 -23.89
N LEU A 39 0.59 -4.46 -23.07
CA LEU A 39 0.66 -4.71 -21.64
C LEU A 39 1.23 -6.10 -21.34
N GLU A 40 0.78 -7.15 -22.02
CA GLU A 40 1.31 -8.51 -21.85
C GLU A 40 2.82 -8.60 -22.19
N GLN A 41 3.27 -7.92 -23.24
CA GLN A 41 4.68 -7.88 -23.62
C GLN A 41 5.52 -7.16 -22.56
N ASP A 42 5.03 -6.04 -22.04
CA ASP A 42 5.71 -5.28 -20.99
C ASP A 42 5.75 -6.04 -19.66
N ILE A 43 4.69 -6.78 -19.31
CA ILE A 43 4.70 -7.68 -18.15
C ILE A 43 5.75 -8.77 -18.32
N LYS A 44 5.90 -9.34 -19.52
CA LYS A 44 6.95 -10.34 -19.82
C LYS A 44 8.34 -9.73 -19.65
N ARG A 45 8.59 -8.53 -20.20
CA ARG A 45 9.85 -7.79 -20.00
C ARG A 45 10.13 -7.55 -18.52
N LEU A 46 9.13 -7.09 -17.77
CA LEU A 46 9.26 -6.82 -16.33
C LEU A 46 9.65 -8.09 -15.55
N ARG A 47 9.10 -9.25 -15.92
CA ARG A 47 9.42 -10.54 -15.30
C ARG A 47 10.84 -11.02 -15.60
N GLN A 48 11.41 -10.63 -16.75
CA GLN A 48 12.79 -10.99 -17.14
C GLN A 48 13.87 -10.25 -16.35
N LEU A 49 13.58 -9.07 -15.80
CA LEU A 49 14.51 -8.35 -14.94
C LEU A 49 14.73 -9.13 -13.65
N THR A 50 15.97 -9.26 -13.19
CA THR A 50 16.29 -10.02 -11.97
C THR A 50 16.11 -9.16 -10.72
N LEU A 51 16.56 -7.91 -10.76
CA LEU A 51 16.61 -7.05 -9.58
C LEU A 51 15.28 -6.35 -9.33
N THR A 52 14.82 -6.36 -8.08
CA THR A 52 13.61 -5.62 -7.68
C THR A 52 13.73 -4.13 -7.98
N ALA A 53 14.90 -3.53 -7.73
CA ALA A 53 15.13 -2.11 -8.02
C ALA A 53 14.98 -1.77 -9.52
N GLU A 54 15.46 -2.62 -10.42
CA GLU A 54 15.30 -2.43 -11.87
C GLU A 54 13.83 -2.55 -12.29
N ARG A 55 13.09 -3.49 -11.70
CA ARG A 55 11.63 -3.62 -11.94
C ARG A 55 10.88 -2.38 -11.48
N VAL A 56 11.21 -1.85 -10.30
CA VAL A 56 10.60 -0.62 -9.76
C VAL A 56 10.91 0.56 -10.66
N GLU A 57 12.15 0.69 -11.14
CA GLU A 57 12.53 1.79 -12.03
C GLU A 57 11.84 1.69 -13.40
N MET A 58 11.74 0.49 -13.99
CA MET A 58 10.99 0.28 -15.24
C MET A 58 9.51 0.65 -15.07
N LYS A 59 8.88 0.26 -13.95
CA LYS A 59 7.50 0.66 -13.64
C LYS A 59 7.36 2.18 -13.57
N ARG A 60 8.29 2.86 -12.87
CA ARG A 60 8.26 4.31 -12.66
C ARG A 60 8.52 5.11 -13.94
N GLN A 61 9.53 4.73 -14.71
CA GLN A 61 10.03 5.55 -15.83
C GLN A 61 9.40 5.20 -17.17
N GLU A 62 8.96 3.95 -17.37
CA GLU A 62 8.46 3.47 -18.66
C GLU A 62 6.98 3.12 -18.59
N LEU A 63 6.61 2.19 -17.70
CA LEU A 63 5.29 1.58 -17.74
C LEU A 63 4.20 2.54 -17.26
N LEU A 64 4.30 3.08 -16.05
CA LEU A 64 3.29 3.98 -15.51
C LEU A 64 3.08 5.20 -16.42
N PRO A 65 4.11 5.90 -16.93
CA PRO A 65 3.92 6.94 -17.92
C PRO A 65 3.11 6.46 -19.12
N ASN A 66 3.42 5.29 -19.69
CA ASN A 66 2.68 4.78 -20.86
C ASN A 66 1.21 4.43 -20.58
N TYR A 67 0.92 3.84 -19.42
CA TYR A 67 -0.38 3.23 -19.15
C TYR A 67 -1.33 4.10 -18.31
N LEU A 68 -0.80 5.03 -17.49
CA LEU A 68 -1.62 5.92 -16.68
C LEU A 68 -2.63 6.75 -17.49
N PRO A 69 -2.30 7.31 -18.68
CA PRO A 69 -3.29 8.05 -19.46
C PRO A 69 -4.47 7.19 -19.91
N THR A 70 -4.24 5.95 -20.32
CA THR A 70 -5.32 5.02 -20.68
C THR A 70 -6.16 4.67 -19.45
N ALA A 71 -5.52 4.40 -18.32
CA ALA A 71 -6.23 4.09 -17.09
C ALA A 71 -7.05 5.29 -16.59
N GLN A 72 -6.55 6.52 -16.75
CA GLN A 72 -7.28 7.75 -16.43
C GLN A 72 -8.48 7.92 -17.36
N ARG A 73 -8.31 7.71 -18.67
CA ARG A 73 -9.44 7.74 -19.62
C ARG A 73 -10.57 6.78 -19.24
N TYR A 74 -10.22 5.57 -18.81
CA TYR A 74 -11.20 4.62 -18.29
C TYR A 74 -12.01 5.18 -17.11
N LEU A 75 -11.35 5.89 -16.19
CA LEU A 75 -12.02 6.55 -15.08
C LEU A 75 -12.91 7.71 -15.56
N ASP A 76 -12.44 8.50 -16.52
CA ASP A 76 -13.14 9.67 -17.04
C ASP A 76 -14.38 9.29 -17.88
N GLU A 77 -14.33 8.15 -18.59
CA GLU A 77 -15.44 7.61 -19.39
C GLU A 77 -16.62 7.14 -18.50
N GLY A 78 -16.36 6.77 -17.24
CA GLY A 78 -17.38 6.41 -16.24
C GLY A 78 -18.01 5.02 -16.41
N ASP A 79 -17.79 4.34 -17.55
CA ASP A 79 -18.26 2.98 -17.79
C ASP A 79 -17.49 1.96 -16.94
N VAL A 80 -18.22 1.13 -16.18
CA VAL A 80 -17.61 0.12 -15.31
C VAL A 80 -17.49 -1.22 -16.05
N TYR A 81 -16.27 -1.59 -16.41
CA TYR A 81 -15.94 -2.89 -17.00
C TYR A 81 -14.58 -3.39 -16.50
N ARG A 82 -14.28 -4.66 -16.73
CA ARG A 82 -12.98 -5.25 -16.36
C ARG A 82 -11.86 -4.57 -17.14
N ASN A 83 -11.03 -3.78 -16.46
CA ASN A 83 -9.94 -3.06 -17.10
C ASN A 83 -8.57 -3.53 -16.58
N PRO A 84 -7.88 -4.44 -17.30
CA PRO A 84 -6.57 -4.94 -16.90
C PRO A 84 -5.49 -3.85 -16.80
N ILE A 85 -5.56 -2.80 -17.62
CA ILE A 85 -4.58 -1.72 -17.63
C ILE A 85 -4.70 -0.92 -16.33
N PHE A 86 -5.93 -0.53 -15.97
CA PHE A 86 -6.23 0.13 -14.70
C PHE A 86 -5.76 -0.73 -13.52
N ALA A 87 -6.08 -2.03 -13.53
CA ALA A 87 -5.67 -2.95 -12.47
C ALA A 87 -4.15 -3.02 -12.30
N HIS A 88 -3.37 -3.12 -13.40
CA HIS A 88 -1.91 -3.13 -13.34
C HIS A 88 -1.31 -1.80 -12.91
N CYS A 89 -1.90 -0.67 -13.33
CA CYS A 89 -1.45 0.65 -12.89
C CYS A 89 -1.54 0.79 -11.37
N ILE A 90 -2.64 0.32 -10.75
CA ILE A 90 -2.75 0.31 -9.28
C ILE A 90 -1.60 -0.47 -8.65
N ILE A 91 -1.41 -1.73 -9.06
CA ILE A 91 -0.33 -2.57 -8.53
C ILE A 91 1.03 -1.86 -8.65
N TRP A 92 1.32 -1.27 -9.81
CA TRP A 92 2.58 -0.59 -10.05
C TRP A 92 2.74 0.70 -9.28
N LEU A 93 1.67 1.47 -9.03
CA LEU A 93 1.70 2.65 -8.15
C LEU A 93 2.14 2.26 -6.74
N PHE A 94 1.58 1.17 -6.20
CA PHE A 94 2.00 0.61 -4.92
C PHE A 94 3.46 0.13 -4.96
N ASP A 95 3.88 -0.56 -6.03
CA ASP A 95 5.25 -1.06 -6.18
C ASP A 95 6.30 0.06 -6.19
N ILE A 96 5.95 1.26 -6.69
CA ILE A 96 6.85 2.42 -6.72
C ILE A 96 6.69 3.34 -5.50
N GLY A 97 5.78 3.02 -4.58
CA GLY A 97 5.50 3.83 -3.38
C GLY A 97 4.71 5.13 -3.64
N ASP A 98 4.03 5.27 -4.78
CA ASP A 98 3.09 6.39 -5.03
C ASP A 98 1.74 6.07 -4.38
N PHE A 99 1.72 6.10 -3.04
CA PHE A 99 0.54 5.71 -2.24
C PHE A 99 -0.61 6.69 -2.35
N ASP A 100 -0.35 8.00 -2.55
CA ASP A 100 -1.40 9.01 -2.74
C ASP A 100 -2.37 8.58 -3.84
N LYS A 101 -1.85 8.40 -5.06
CA LYS A 101 -2.66 8.01 -6.21
C LYS A 101 -3.02 6.54 -6.19
N GLY A 102 -2.12 5.68 -5.68
CA GLY A 102 -2.38 4.25 -5.54
C GLY A 102 -3.62 3.98 -4.68
N LEU A 103 -3.76 4.66 -3.54
CA LEU A 103 -4.92 4.51 -2.65
C LEU A 103 -6.19 5.08 -3.27
N ASP A 104 -6.12 6.24 -3.93
CA ASP A 104 -7.28 6.84 -4.61
C ASP A 104 -7.84 5.90 -5.69
N TRP A 105 -6.96 5.32 -6.51
CA TRP A 105 -7.38 4.39 -7.55
C TRP A 105 -7.79 3.02 -6.99
N ALA A 106 -7.17 2.59 -5.90
CA ALA A 106 -7.58 1.36 -5.23
C ALA A 106 -9.00 1.45 -4.64
N ASP A 107 -9.39 2.59 -4.06
CA ASP A 107 -10.75 2.79 -3.55
C ASP A 107 -11.76 2.60 -4.68
N ILE A 108 -11.53 3.23 -5.84
CA ILE A 108 -12.37 3.08 -7.04
C ILE A 108 -12.40 1.62 -7.52
N ALA A 109 -11.24 0.96 -7.59
CA ALA A 109 -11.16 -0.43 -8.02
C ALA A 109 -11.93 -1.38 -7.10
N ILE A 110 -11.90 -1.13 -5.79
CA ILE A 110 -12.63 -1.92 -4.80
C ILE A 110 -14.15 -1.68 -4.94
N GLU A 111 -14.59 -0.44 -5.11
CA GLU A 111 -15.99 -0.07 -5.29
C GLU A 111 -16.59 -0.66 -6.58
N GLN A 112 -15.84 -0.57 -7.69
CA GLN A 112 -16.20 -1.17 -8.97
C GLN A 112 -16.05 -2.70 -8.98
N GLY A 113 -15.50 -3.28 -7.91
CA GLY A 113 -15.28 -4.72 -7.79
C GLY A 113 -14.23 -5.27 -8.75
N GLN A 114 -13.28 -4.46 -9.23
CA GLN A 114 -12.19 -4.85 -10.14
C GLN A 114 -11.39 -6.04 -9.62
N LEU A 115 -10.81 -6.82 -10.54
CA LEU A 115 -9.95 -7.93 -10.19
C LEU A 115 -8.49 -7.49 -10.24
N THR A 116 -7.71 -7.95 -9.27
CA THR A 116 -6.25 -7.93 -9.36
C THR A 116 -5.79 -8.82 -10.52
N PRO A 117 -4.59 -8.60 -11.07
CA PRO A 117 -4.04 -9.48 -12.10
C PRO A 117 -4.02 -10.97 -11.68
N ASP A 118 -4.18 -11.88 -12.65
CA ASP A 118 -4.42 -13.32 -12.42
C ASP A 118 -3.38 -14.05 -11.55
N TYR A 119 -2.16 -13.51 -11.45
CA TYR A 119 -1.10 -14.09 -10.63
C TYR A 119 -1.22 -13.74 -9.14
N PHE A 120 -2.12 -12.82 -8.77
CA PHE A 120 -2.47 -12.56 -7.39
C PHE A 120 -3.56 -13.52 -6.91
N LYS A 121 -3.35 -14.09 -5.72
CA LYS A 121 -4.35 -14.92 -5.05
C LYS A 121 -5.39 -14.10 -4.27
N SER A 122 -5.12 -12.81 -4.07
CA SER A 122 -5.91 -11.90 -3.25
C SER A 122 -6.45 -10.76 -4.09
N GLY A 123 -7.70 -10.35 -3.87
CA GLY A 123 -8.26 -9.15 -4.49
C GLY A 123 -7.68 -7.85 -3.90
N PHE A 124 -8.06 -6.72 -4.50
CA PHE A 124 -7.53 -5.39 -4.15
C PHE A 124 -7.57 -5.05 -2.66
N PRO A 125 -8.66 -5.30 -1.90
CA PRO A 125 -8.68 -4.93 -0.48
C PRO A 125 -7.57 -5.59 0.34
N ALA A 126 -7.30 -6.88 0.08
CA ALA A 126 -6.26 -7.62 0.78
C ALA A 126 -4.86 -7.25 0.27
N PHE A 127 -4.69 -7.06 -1.05
CA PHE A 127 -3.43 -6.58 -1.63
C PHE A 127 -3.01 -5.24 -1.03
N VAL A 128 -3.91 -4.24 -1.04
CA VAL A 128 -3.63 -2.89 -0.54
C VAL A 128 -3.33 -2.93 0.96
N ALA A 129 -4.13 -3.67 1.73
CA ALA A 129 -3.93 -3.81 3.16
C ALA A 129 -2.56 -4.43 3.51
N ASP A 130 -2.18 -5.54 2.87
CA ASP A 130 -0.88 -6.15 3.17
C ASP A 130 0.29 -5.26 2.71
N THR A 131 0.17 -4.58 1.57
CA THR A 131 1.23 -3.70 1.04
C THR A 131 1.44 -2.45 1.91
N VAL A 132 0.37 -1.73 2.27
CA VAL A 132 0.48 -0.53 3.13
C VAL A 132 0.99 -0.91 4.52
N LEU A 133 0.53 -2.02 5.09
CA LEU A 133 1.01 -2.45 6.39
C LEU A 133 2.51 -2.80 6.36
N LEU A 134 2.97 -3.50 5.31
CA LEU A 134 4.39 -3.82 5.15
C LEU A 134 5.25 -2.55 5.05
N TRP A 135 4.79 -1.58 4.26
CA TRP A 135 5.45 -0.27 4.17
C TRP A 135 5.47 0.44 5.53
N ALA A 136 4.33 0.55 6.21
CA ALA A 136 4.22 1.23 7.49
C ALA A 136 5.11 0.59 8.57
N GLN A 137 5.26 -0.73 8.56
CA GLN A 137 6.19 -1.43 9.44
C GLN A 137 7.64 -1.02 9.19
N ALA A 138 8.06 -1.01 7.91
CA ALA A 138 9.42 -0.61 7.56
C ALA A 138 9.72 0.86 7.90
N GLU A 139 8.78 1.78 7.63
CA GLU A 139 8.94 3.20 7.98
C GLU A 139 8.99 3.41 9.49
N ALA A 140 8.10 2.76 10.26
CA ALA A 140 8.10 2.88 11.71
C ALA A 140 9.37 2.29 12.35
N GLU A 141 9.94 1.22 11.78
CA GLU A 141 11.25 0.68 12.18
C GLU A 141 12.39 1.65 11.86
N ALA A 142 12.32 2.37 10.73
CA ALA A 142 13.26 3.41 10.35
C ALA A 142 13.08 4.73 11.15
N GLY A 143 12.02 4.86 11.95
CA GLY A 143 11.69 6.08 12.70
C GLY A 143 11.01 7.16 11.86
N ASN A 144 10.50 6.79 10.68
CA ASN A 144 9.77 7.69 9.79
C ASN A 144 8.25 7.68 10.12
N PRO A 145 7.54 8.78 9.84
CA PRO A 145 6.09 8.82 9.98
C PRO A 145 5.40 7.90 8.98
N VAL A 146 4.32 7.25 9.42
CA VAL A 146 3.49 6.33 8.60
C VAL A 146 2.20 6.96 8.07
N GLU A 147 1.96 8.22 8.43
CA GLU A 147 0.75 8.95 8.08
C GLU A 147 0.93 9.77 6.78
N PRO A 148 -0.16 10.00 6.02
CA PRO A 148 -1.57 9.69 6.33
C PRO A 148 -2.04 8.28 5.90
N TYR A 149 -1.18 7.52 5.22
CA TYR A 149 -1.59 6.30 4.54
C TYR A 149 -1.99 5.18 5.49
N PHE A 150 -1.30 5.07 6.63
CA PHE A 150 -1.63 4.07 7.63
C PHE A 150 -3.04 4.29 8.20
N SER A 151 -3.36 5.48 8.72
CA SER A 151 -4.69 5.73 9.33
C SER A 151 -5.83 5.59 8.32
N ARG A 152 -5.64 6.08 7.08
CA ARG A 152 -6.63 5.90 6.00
C ARG A 152 -6.90 4.41 5.76
N THR A 153 -5.84 3.62 5.59
CA THR A 153 -5.97 2.20 5.28
C THR A 153 -6.45 1.39 6.48
N PHE A 154 -6.06 1.76 7.70
CA PHE A 154 -6.54 1.18 8.94
C PHE A 154 -8.07 1.29 9.02
N HIS A 155 -8.62 2.50 8.83
CA HIS A 155 -10.06 2.72 8.84
C HIS A 155 -10.77 1.88 7.79
N ASN A 156 -10.24 1.85 6.56
CA ASN A 156 -10.80 1.03 5.49
C ASN A 156 -10.77 -0.46 5.84
N VAL A 157 -9.66 -0.99 6.36
CA VAL A 157 -9.50 -2.41 6.73
C VAL A 157 -10.42 -2.82 7.88
N THR A 158 -10.57 -1.98 8.90
CA THR A 158 -11.36 -2.33 10.08
C THR A 158 -12.85 -2.16 9.85
N GLU A 159 -13.27 -1.08 9.18
CA GLU A 159 -14.67 -0.66 9.09
C GLU A 159 -15.34 -0.90 7.74
N LYS A 160 -14.62 -0.80 6.61
CA LYS A 160 -15.24 -0.77 5.27
C LYS A 160 -15.03 -2.04 4.45
N TRP A 161 -13.79 -2.48 4.34
CA TRP A 161 -13.40 -3.54 3.42
C TRP A 161 -13.68 -4.93 3.97
N LYS A 162 -14.14 -5.81 3.08
CA LYS A 162 -14.26 -7.24 3.35
C LYS A 162 -12.91 -7.91 3.14
N VAL A 163 -12.13 -8.02 4.21
CA VAL A 163 -10.84 -8.71 4.25
C VAL A 163 -10.85 -9.83 5.30
N HIS A 164 -9.96 -10.80 5.14
CA HIS A 164 -9.80 -11.89 6.10
C HIS A 164 -9.43 -11.34 7.49
N GLU A 165 -10.00 -11.91 8.56
CA GLU A 165 -9.85 -11.43 9.94
C GLU A 165 -8.38 -11.34 10.39
N LYS A 166 -7.54 -12.26 9.92
CA LYS A 166 -6.08 -12.21 10.10
C LYS A 166 -5.46 -10.88 9.66
N ILE A 167 -5.93 -10.24 8.58
CA ILE A 167 -5.45 -8.93 8.12
C ILE A 167 -5.87 -7.85 9.12
N LYS A 168 -7.15 -7.82 9.52
CA LYS A 168 -7.65 -6.90 10.57
C LYS A 168 -6.84 -7.02 11.86
N ALA A 169 -6.53 -8.24 12.28
CA ALA A 169 -5.73 -8.50 13.46
C ALA A 169 -4.32 -7.90 13.37
N LYS A 170 -3.67 -7.96 12.20
CA LYS A 170 -2.36 -7.34 12.00
C LYS A 170 -2.42 -5.81 12.12
N TYR A 171 -3.45 -5.18 11.56
CA TYR A 171 -3.66 -3.73 11.63
C TYR A 171 -3.90 -3.25 13.06
N TYR A 172 -4.83 -3.88 13.78
CA TYR A 172 -5.07 -3.56 15.19
C TYR A 172 -3.82 -3.74 16.05
N LYS A 173 -3.06 -4.82 15.82
CA LYS A 173 -1.79 -5.04 16.52
C LYS A 173 -0.81 -3.92 16.21
N PHE A 174 -0.56 -3.62 14.95
CA PHE A 174 0.41 -2.59 14.58
C PHE A 174 0.03 -1.20 15.12
N ALA A 175 -1.24 -0.80 15.01
CA ALA A 175 -1.73 0.46 15.57
C ALA A 175 -1.46 0.56 17.09
N ALA A 176 -1.78 -0.49 17.85
CA ALA A 176 -1.53 -0.52 19.28
C ALA A 176 -0.04 -0.47 19.63
N LEU A 177 0.79 -1.22 18.91
CA LEU A 177 2.23 -1.23 19.16
C LEU A 177 2.89 0.11 18.79
N ASN A 178 2.44 0.75 17.72
CA ASN A 178 2.92 2.08 17.33
C ASN A 178 2.51 3.14 18.36
N LEU A 179 1.27 3.05 18.88
CA LEU A 179 0.78 3.92 19.95
C LEU A 179 1.58 3.75 21.25
N LEU A 180 1.93 2.52 21.63
CA LEU A 180 2.78 2.24 22.80
C LEU A 180 4.24 2.66 22.61
N LYS A 181 4.74 2.62 21.37
CA LYS A 181 6.09 3.07 21.04
C LYS A 181 6.17 4.59 21.24
N GLY A 182 5.23 5.34 20.66
CA GLY A 182 5.33 6.81 20.61
C GLY A 182 6.68 7.23 20.03
N ASP A 183 7.36 8.16 20.71
CA ASP A 183 8.70 8.62 20.32
C ASP A 183 9.83 7.75 20.88
N ASN A 184 9.52 6.65 21.58
CA ASN A 184 10.54 5.79 22.17
C ASN A 184 11.16 4.85 21.11
N PRO A 185 12.43 4.44 21.30
CA PRO A 185 13.06 3.47 20.41
C PRO A 185 12.41 2.08 20.50
N ASP A 186 11.91 1.71 21.67
CA ASP A 186 11.34 0.40 21.96
C ASP A 186 9.87 0.47 22.36
N ILE A 187 9.13 -0.59 22.04
CA ILE A 187 7.76 -0.77 22.54
C ILE A 187 7.82 -1.21 24.01
N LYS A 188 7.60 -0.26 24.92
CA LYS A 188 7.61 -0.50 26.37
C LYS A 188 6.36 0.09 27.00
N ALA A 189 5.38 -0.75 27.34
CA ALA A 189 4.18 -0.28 28.04
C ALA A 189 4.51 0.44 29.36
N SER A 190 5.60 0.07 30.03
CA SER A 190 6.06 0.71 31.27
C SER A 190 6.56 2.15 31.10
N SER A 191 6.90 2.59 29.89
CA SER A 191 7.32 3.98 29.61
C SER A 191 6.16 4.88 29.17
N VAL A 192 4.93 4.37 29.19
CA VAL A 192 3.73 5.15 28.87
C VAL A 192 3.04 5.54 30.18
N ASP A 193 2.89 6.85 30.40
CA ASP A 193 2.28 7.42 31.62
C ASP A 193 0.83 7.87 31.40
N ARG A 194 0.39 7.87 30.14
CA ARG A 194 -0.94 8.28 29.72
C ARG A 194 -1.91 7.11 29.75
N LEU A 195 -2.89 7.18 30.66
CA LEU A 195 -3.89 6.13 30.84
C LEU A 195 -4.75 5.93 29.59
N ASP A 196 -5.17 7.02 28.94
CA ASP A 196 -5.96 7.00 27.71
C ASP A 196 -5.24 6.27 26.56
N VAL A 197 -3.93 6.46 26.45
CA VAL A 197 -3.07 5.78 25.46
C VAL A 197 -3.01 4.27 25.75
N LEU A 198 -2.82 3.88 27.02
CA LEU A 198 -2.76 2.48 27.45
C LEU A 198 -4.10 1.76 27.20
N GLU A 199 -5.22 2.40 27.54
CA GLU A 199 -6.56 1.86 27.33
C GLU A 199 -6.89 1.69 25.85
N GLN A 200 -6.55 2.68 25.02
CA GLN A 200 -6.74 2.60 23.57
C GLN A 200 -5.88 1.50 22.95
N ALA A 201 -4.63 1.35 23.39
CA ALA A 201 -3.76 0.26 22.95
C ALA A 201 -4.31 -1.11 23.35
N ASP A 202 -4.78 -1.31 24.60
CA ASP A 202 -5.39 -2.59 24.99
C ASP A 202 -6.66 -2.89 24.21
N SER A 203 -7.52 -1.89 23.98
CA SER A 203 -8.74 -2.03 23.17
C SER A 203 -8.43 -2.56 21.77
N TRP A 204 -7.43 -1.99 21.09
CA TRP A 204 -6.99 -2.51 19.79
C TRP A 204 -6.36 -3.90 19.89
N LEU A 205 -5.51 -4.19 20.88
CA LEU A 205 -4.96 -5.54 21.07
C LEU A 205 -6.04 -6.58 21.39
N ALA A 206 -7.11 -6.20 22.09
CA ALA A 206 -8.27 -7.05 22.34
C ALA A 206 -8.99 -7.38 21.02
N LYS A 207 -9.25 -6.38 20.17
CA LYS A 207 -9.81 -6.57 18.82
C LYS A 207 -8.89 -7.45 17.95
N ALA A 208 -7.57 -7.25 18.03
CA ALA A 208 -6.60 -8.10 17.33
C ALA A 208 -6.68 -9.57 17.79
N HIS A 209 -6.86 -9.80 19.09
CA HIS A 209 -7.02 -11.15 19.64
C HIS A 209 -8.33 -11.80 19.20
N GLN A 210 -9.42 -11.03 19.18
CA GLN A 210 -10.72 -11.50 18.71
C GLN A 210 -10.68 -11.92 17.24
N CYS A 211 -10.07 -11.09 16.39
CA CYS A 211 -9.91 -11.39 14.96
C CYS A 211 -8.94 -12.56 14.69
N ASN A 212 -7.95 -12.77 15.56
CA ASN A 212 -7.01 -13.87 15.44
C ASN A 212 -6.40 -14.22 16.81
N PRO A 213 -6.83 -15.33 17.45
CA PRO A 213 -6.29 -15.74 18.74
C PRO A 213 -4.77 -16.00 18.74
N LYS A 214 -4.19 -16.32 17.57
CA LYS A 214 -2.76 -16.56 17.35
C LYS A 214 -1.99 -15.29 16.93
N SER A 215 -2.53 -14.10 17.16
CA SER A 215 -1.89 -12.80 16.82
C SER A 215 -0.68 -12.44 17.71
N GLY A 216 -0.47 -13.16 18.82
CA GLY A 216 0.66 -12.94 19.73
C GLY A 216 0.53 -11.67 20.58
N VAL A 217 -0.69 -11.18 20.80
CA VAL A 217 -0.93 -9.91 21.52
C VAL A 217 -1.09 -10.05 23.04
N LYS A 218 -1.30 -11.27 23.56
CA LYS A 218 -1.61 -11.52 24.98
C LYS A 218 -0.57 -10.93 25.94
N THR A 219 0.72 -11.09 25.63
CA THR A 219 1.81 -10.58 26.46
C THR A 219 1.82 -9.05 26.54
N TYR A 220 1.51 -8.36 25.43
CA TYR A 220 1.40 -6.90 25.43
C TYR A 220 0.25 -6.43 26.32
N ARG A 221 -0.92 -7.08 26.22
CA ARG A 221 -2.09 -6.79 27.07
C ARG A 221 -1.80 -6.97 28.56
N GLN A 222 -1.10 -8.05 28.93
CA GLN A 222 -0.67 -8.28 30.31
C GLN A 222 0.24 -7.16 30.84
N ARG A 223 1.18 -6.69 30.01
CA ARG A 223 2.09 -5.58 30.35
C ARG A 223 1.35 -4.26 30.50
N ILE A 224 0.40 -3.96 29.61
CA ILE A 224 -0.48 -2.78 29.72
C ILE A 224 -1.27 -2.83 31.03
N ALA A 225 -1.93 -3.95 31.33
CA ALA A 225 -2.71 -4.10 32.55
C ALA A 225 -1.85 -3.92 33.82
N ALA A 226 -0.59 -4.38 33.81
CA ALA A 226 0.33 -4.14 34.90
C ALA A 226 0.68 -2.65 35.04
N ARG A 227 0.93 -1.94 33.93
CA ARG A 227 1.20 -0.50 33.96
C ARG A 227 0.01 0.31 34.46
N VAL A 228 -1.19 0.02 33.97
CA VAL A 228 -2.43 0.70 34.40
C VAL A 228 -2.63 0.58 35.91
N ARG A 229 -2.42 -0.63 36.48
CA ARG A 229 -2.50 -0.83 37.94
C ARG A 229 -1.48 0.01 38.71
N ALA A 230 -0.24 0.10 38.22
CA ALA A 230 0.79 0.91 38.87
C ALA A 230 0.42 2.40 38.87
N LEU A 231 -0.01 2.94 37.72
CA LEU A 231 -0.40 4.36 37.62
C LEU A 231 -1.59 4.73 38.52
N ASN A 232 -2.56 3.81 38.68
CA ASN A 232 -3.70 4.05 39.57
C ASN A 232 -3.33 3.98 41.06
N GLN A 233 -2.27 3.26 41.43
CA GLN A 233 -1.76 3.21 42.80
C GLN A 233 -0.96 4.48 43.15
N ASP A 234 -0.23 5.04 42.19
CA ASP A 234 0.55 6.28 42.37
C ASP A 234 -0.32 7.54 42.50
N GLN A 235 -1.62 7.45 42.16
CA GLN A 235 -2.59 8.54 42.25
C GLN A 235 -3.44 8.53 43.54
N GLN A 236 -3.24 7.53 44.42
CA GLN A 236 -3.90 7.39 45.73
C GLN A 236 -2.98 7.83 46.86
#